data_AF-A0A6N8F767-F1
#
_entry.id   AF-A0A6N8F767-F1
#
_cell.length_a   1.000
_cell.length_b   1.000
_cell.length_c   1.000
_cell.angle_alpha   90.00
_cell.angle_beta   90.00
_cell.angle_gamma   90.00
#
_symmetry.space_group_name_H-M   'P 1'
#
loop_
_entity.id
_entity.type
_entity.pdbx_description
1 polymer ?
#
loop_
_entity_poly.entity_id
_entity_poly.type
_entity_poly.pdbx_seq_one_letter_code
_entity_poly.pdbx_strand_id
1 'polypeptide(L)'
;MSLKRRLLLGIAVGLSIYFAALSFAQVELANEAIEVLRSCESNKLNDCKNLTEHPRLLLRWDDNLRFYSVLSIIFALLVGYFTPKRNNV
;
A
#
# COMPACT_ATOMS: atom_id res chain seq x y z
N MET A 1 -30.75 -7.43 4.85
CA MET A 1 -29.60 -7.45 3.92
C MET A 1 -29.33 -8.89 3.51
N SER A 2 -29.24 -9.22 2.22
CA SER A 2 -29.07 -10.61 1.75
C SER A 2 -27.66 -11.16 1.97
N LEU A 3 -27.51 -12.49 2.07
CA LEU A 3 -26.22 -13.17 2.23
C LEU A 3 -25.23 -12.81 1.10
N LYS A 4 -25.72 -12.76 -0.14
CA LYS A 4 -24.93 -12.34 -1.32
C LYS A 4 -24.33 -10.94 -1.14
N ARG A 5 -25.11 -9.98 -0.63
CA ARG A 5 -24.64 -8.60 -0.41
C ARG A 5 -23.63 -8.52 0.74
N ARG A 6 -23.81 -9.32 1.79
CA ARG A 6 -22.84 -9.43 2.90
C ARG A 6 -21.51 -10.01 2.42
N LEU A 7 -21.54 -11.05 1.60
CA LEU A 7 -20.35 -11.65 1.00
C LEU A 7 -19.60 -10.64 0.12
N LEU A 8 -20.31 -9.91 -0.75
CA LEU A 8 -19.71 -8.87 -1.60
C LEU A 8 -19.06 -7.75 -0.77
N LEU A 9 -19.71 -7.29 0.30
CA LEU A 9 -19.10 -6.33 1.23
C LEU A 9 -17.84 -6.87 1.88
N GLY A 10 -17.86 -8.13 2.35
CA GLY A 10 -16.69 -8.77 2.96
C GLY A 10 -15.51 -8.85 1.99
N ILE A 11 -15.77 -9.24 0.74
CA ILE A 11 -14.74 -9.27 -0.32
C ILE A 11 -14.20 -7.86 -0.59
N ALA A 12 -15.06 -6.86 -0.72
CA ALA A 12 -14.64 -5.48 -0.97
C ALA A 12 -13.78 -4.92 0.18
N VAL A 13 -14.16 -5.18 1.44
CA VAL A 13 -13.32 -4.81 2.60
C VAL A 13 -11.96 -5.51 2.54
N GLY A 14 -11.95 -6.83 2.29
CA GLY A 14 -10.70 -7.60 2.21
C GLY A 14 -9.77 -7.08 1.11
N LEU A 15 -10.31 -6.79 -0.08
CA LEU A 15 -9.53 -6.22 -1.19
C LEU A 15 -9.04 -4.81 -0.87
N SER A 16 -9.87 -3.96 -0.25
CA SER A 16 -9.46 -2.61 0.15
C SER A 16 -8.26 -2.64 1.10
N ILE A 17 -8.30 -3.50 2.12
CA ILE A 17 -7.22 -3.68 3.09
C ILE A 17 -5.97 -4.26 2.40
N TYR A 18 -6.13 -5.26 1.55
CA TYR A 18 -5.02 -5.88 0.83
C TYR A 18 -4.24 -4.86 -0.02
N PHE A 19 -4.95 -4.05 -0.81
CA PHE A 19 -4.31 -3.01 -1.63
C PHE A 19 -3.73 -1.86 -0.79
N ALA A 20 -4.33 -1.53 0.35
CA ALA A 20 -3.73 -0.58 1.30
C ALA A 20 -2.39 -1.10 1.83
N ALA A 21 -2.33 -2.38 2.21
CA ALA A 21 -1.11 -3.02 2.71
C ALA A 21 -0.01 -3.04 1.64
N LEU A 22 -0.33 -3.37 0.39
CA LEU A 22 0.62 -3.30 -0.72
C LEU A 22 1.16 -1.88 -0.94
N SER A 23 0.27 -0.88 -0.87
CA SER A 23 0.67 0.54 -0.97
C SER A 23 1.63 0.92 0.17
N PHE A 24 1.30 0.52 1.40
CA PHE A 24 2.12 0.82 2.57
C PHE A 24 3.50 0.17 2.48
N ALA A 25 3.58 -1.09 2.01
CA ALA A 25 4.85 -1.78 1.82
C ALA A 25 5.78 -1.04 0.85
N GLN A 26 5.25 -0.46 -0.24
CA GLN A 26 6.03 0.36 -1.16
C GLN A 26 6.51 1.68 -0.51
N VAL A 27 5.67 2.32 0.31
CA VAL A 27 6.09 3.53 1.06
C VAL A 27 7.19 3.22 2.07
N GLU A 28 7.09 2.10 2.77
CA GLU A 28 8.11 1.63 3.71
C GLU A 28 9.44 1.35 3.00
N LEU A 29 9.38 0.71 1.83
CA LEU A 29 10.55 0.49 0.97
C LEU A 29 11.21 1.81 0.55
N ALA A 30 10.41 2.83 0.21
CA ALA A 30 10.92 4.15 -0.15
C ALA A 30 11.59 4.85 1.05
N ASN A 31 11.01 4.73 2.25
CA ASN A 31 11.60 5.27 3.48
C ASN A 31 12.95 4.60 3.79
N GLU A 32 13.02 3.28 3.66
CA GLU A 32 14.25 2.51 3.83
C GLU A 32 15.33 2.96 2.82
N ALA A 33 14.96 3.17 1.56
CA ALA A 33 15.87 3.72 0.56
C ALA A 33 16.38 5.13 0.90
N ILE A 34 15.52 6.00 1.42
CA ILE A 34 15.90 7.35 1.88
C ILE A 34 16.89 7.26 3.06
N GLU A 35 16.67 6.35 4.00
CA GLU A 35 17.56 6.17 5.14
C GLU A 35 18.95 5.69 4.71
N VAL A 36 19.02 4.74 3.77
CA VAL A 36 20.28 4.29 3.17
C VAL A 36 20.99 5.45 2.48
N LEU A 37 20.28 6.26 1.70
CA LEU A 37 20.85 7.46 1.04
C LEU A 37 21.40 8.47 2.06
N ARG A 38 20.66 8.75 3.13
CA ARG A 38 21.12 9.64 4.22
C ARG A 38 22.38 9.11 4.89
N SER A 39 22.44 7.80 5.15
CA SER A 39 23.61 7.15 5.75
C SER A 39 24.84 7.25 4.83
N CYS A 40 24.66 7.10 3.52
CA CYS A 40 25.74 7.31 2.56
C CYS A 40 26.25 8.75 2.54
N GLU A 41 25.33 9.71 2.54
CA GLU A 41 25.65 11.13 2.54
C GLU A 41 26.41 11.51 3.82
N SER A 42 25.95 11.06 4.99
CA SER A 42 26.60 11.35 6.27
C SER A 42 27.99 10.71 6.39
N ASN A 43 28.16 9.49 5.87
CA ASN A 43 29.42 8.75 5.95
C ASN A 43 30.40 9.09 4.81
N LYS A 44 30.04 9.99 3.88
CA LYS A 44 30.82 10.33 2.68
C LYS A 44 31.31 9.09 1.94
N LEU A 45 30.46 8.06 1.87
CA LEU A 45 30.81 6.82 1.19
C LEU A 45 30.93 7.11 -0.31
N ASN A 46 32.12 6.86 -0.87
CA ASN A 46 32.40 7.09 -2.29
C ASN A 46 31.56 6.22 -3.23
N ASP A 47 30.95 5.14 -2.72
CA ASP A 47 30.14 4.24 -3.53
C ASP A 47 28.93 3.68 -2.78
N CYS A 48 27.86 4.49 -2.72
CA CYS A 48 26.59 4.12 -2.11
C CYS A 48 25.85 3.00 -2.88
N LYS A 49 26.17 2.80 -4.18
CA LYS A 49 25.51 1.79 -5.03
C LYS A 49 25.96 0.37 -4.70
N ASN A 50 27.15 0.22 -4.12
CA ASN A 50 27.71 -1.08 -3.72
C ASN A 50 27.29 -1.53 -2.32
N LEU A 51 26.44 -0.77 -1.62
CA LEU A 51 25.82 -1.25 -0.39
C LEU A 51 24.87 -2.41 -0.71
N THR A 52 24.96 -3.49 0.06
CA THR A 52 24.13 -4.70 -0.04
C THR A 52 22.62 -4.38 -0.02
N GLU A 53 22.24 -3.27 0.61
CA GLU A 53 20.88 -2.71 0.67
C GLU A 53 20.31 -2.32 -0.71
N HIS A 54 21.13 -1.75 -1.60
CA HIS A 54 20.70 -1.18 -2.88
C HIS A 54 20.03 -2.21 -3.84
N PRO A 55 20.64 -3.37 -4.14
CA PRO A 55 20.00 -4.37 -5.01
C PRO A 55 18.75 -4.99 -4.37
N ARG A 56 18.71 -5.11 -3.02
CA ARG A 56 17.53 -5.62 -2.30
C ARG A 56 16.32 -4.70 -2.45
N LEU A 57 16.54 -3.38 -2.33
CA LEU A 57 15.49 -2.37 -2.48
C LEU A 57 14.96 -2.34 -3.92
N LEU A 58 15.85 -2.39 -4.92
CA LEU A 58 15.47 -2.43 -6.33
C LEU A 58 14.63 -3.67 -6.71
N LEU A 59 14.95 -4.84 -6.17
CA LEU A 59 14.23 -6.08 -6.47
C LEU A 59 12.79 -6.11 -5.92
N ARG A 60 12.52 -5.35 -4.86
CA ARG A 60 11.23 -5.32 -4.17
C ARG A 60 10.33 -4.16 -4.60
N TRP A 61 10.91 -3.17 -5.27
CA TRP A 61 10.19 -2.02 -5.80
C TRP A 61 9.45 -2.42 -7.09
N ASP A 62 8.14 -2.17 -7.12
CA ASP A 62 7.29 -2.59 -8.25
C ASP A 62 6.60 -1.42 -8.98
N ASP A 63 6.89 -0.17 -8.59
CA ASP A 63 6.32 1.07 -9.16
C ASP A 63 4.78 1.19 -9.12
N ASN A 64 4.07 0.26 -8.48
CA ASN A 64 2.61 0.17 -8.55
C ASN A 64 1.88 0.86 -7.39
N LEU A 65 2.58 1.66 -6.58
CA LEU A 65 2.02 2.38 -5.42
C LEU A 65 0.73 3.15 -5.76
N ARG A 66 0.71 3.88 -6.87
CA ARG A 66 -0.48 4.65 -7.30
C ARG A 66 -1.64 3.74 -7.66
N PHE A 67 -1.36 2.62 -8.30
CA PHE A 67 -2.38 1.66 -8.70
C PHE A 67 -3.03 0.99 -7.48
N TYR A 68 -2.21 0.50 -6.55
CA TYR A 68 -2.69 -0.11 -5.30
C TYR A 68 -3.51 0.89 -4.46
N SER A 69 -3.04 2.13 -4.32
CA SER A 69 -3.75 3.14 -3.52
C SER A 69 -5.11 3.49 -4.13
N VAL A 70 -5.19 3.65 -5.45
CA VAL A 70 -6.47 3.89 -6.16
C VAL A 70 -7.43 2.71 -5.98
N LEU A 71 -6.96 1.47 -6.13
CA LEU A 71 -7.81 0.30 -5.94
C LEU A 71 -8.33 0.19 -4.50
N SER A 72 -7.46 0.44 -3.51
CA SER A 72 -7.85 0.44 -2.09
C SER A 72 -9.01 1.41 -1.83
N ILE A 73 -8.92 2.64 -2.37
CA ILE A 73 -9.95 3.67 -2.24
C ILE A 73 -11.23 3.26 -2.95
N ILE A 74 -11.14 2.73 -4.19
CA ILE A 74 -12.33 2.27 -4.94
C ILE A 74 -13.08 1.21 -4.14
N PHE A 75 -12.39 0.21 -3.59
CA PHE A 75 -13.04 -0.82 -2.78
C PHE A 75 -13.61 -0.27 -1.47
N ALA A 76 -12.96 0.69 -0.81
CA ALA A 76 -13.50 1.36 0.37
C ALA A 76 -14.80 2.13 0.04
N LEU A 77 -14.84 2.84 -1.10
CA LEU A 77 -16.03 3.56 -1.56
C LEU A 77 -17.17 2.61 -1.91
N LEU A 78 -16.88 1.47 -2.54
CA LEU A 78 -17.87 0.42 -2.81
C LEU A 78 -18.51 -0.10 -1.51
N VAL A 79 -17.70 -0.28 -0.45
CA VAL A 79 -18.23 -0.66 0.87
C VAL A 79 -19.18 0.40 1.40
N GLY A 80 -18.80 1.68 1.35
CA GLY A 80 -19.65 2.80 1.76
C GLY A 80 -20.97 2.86 0.98
N TYR A 81 -20.92 2.68 -0.35
CA TYR A 81 -22.10 2.69 -1.22
C TYR A 81 -23.08 1.55 -0.90
N PHE A 82 -22.55 0.34 -0.66
CA PHE A 82 -23.39 -0.82 -0.36
C PHE A 82 -23.75 -0.96 1.12
N THR A 83 -23.22 -0.13 2.01
CA THR A 83 -23.62 -0.11 3.42
C THR A 83 -25.00 0.55 3.55
N PRO A 84 -26.01 -0.13 4.11
CA PRO A 84 -27.34 0.46 4.27
C PRO A 84 -27.26 1.68 5.21
N LYS A 85 -27.79 2.82 4.77
CA LYS A 85 -27.99 3.97 5.66
C LYS A 85 -28.94 3.55 6.77
N ARG A 86 -28.55 3.82 8.02
CA ARG A 86 -29.45 3.66 9.17
C ARG A 86 -30.54 4.71 9.04
N ASN A 87 -31.76 4.31 8.68
CA ASN A 87 -32.91 5.18 8.81
C ASN A 87 -33.20 5.28 10.32
N ASN A 88 -32.91 6.43 10.91
CA ASN A 88 -33.40 6.76 12.25
C ASN A 88 -34.90 7.03 12.09
N VAL A 89 -35.72 6.04 12.44
CA VAL A 89 -37.13 6.21 12.81
C VAL A 89 -37.19 6.11 14.31
#